data_AF-K1X9Z6-F1
#
_entry.id   AF-K1X9Z6-F1
#
_cell.length_a   1.000
_cell.length_b   1.000
_cell.length_c   1.000
_cell.angle_alpha   90.00
_cell.angle_beta   90.00
_cell.angle_gamma   90.00
#
_symmetry.space_group_name_H-M   'P 1'
#
loop_
_entity.id
_entity.type
_entity.pdbx_description
1 polymer ?
#
loop_
_entity_poly.entity_id
_entity_poly.type
_entity_poly.pdbx_seq_one_letter_code
_entity_poly.pdbx_strand_id
1 'polypeptide(L)' 'MVLKINGLTLAVGEGEELLPARVASLLGLSAEAVSGLRVIRRSVDARRSRPPRFVYLLAV' A
#
# COMPACT_ATOMS: atom_id res chain seq x y z
N MET A 1 -4.67 -13.26 13.58
CA MET A 1 -4.44 -13.59 12.17
C MET A 1 -3.83 -12.37 11.50
N VAL A 2 -2.85 -12.52 10.61
CA VAL A 2 -2.21 -11.37 9.91
C VAL A 2 -2.38 -11.58 8.42
N LEU A 3 -2.99 -10.62 7.74
CA LEU A 3 -3.17 -10.60 6.29
C LEU A 3 -1.97 -9.93 5.64
N LYS A 4 -1.44 -10.54 4.58
CA LYS A 4 -0.36 -9.96 3.77
C LYS A 4 -0.92 -9.45 2.46
N ILE A 5 -0.76 -8.15 2.23
CA ILE A 5 -1.19 -7.48 1.00
C ILE A 5 0.04 -7.20 0.16
N ASN A 6 0.12 -7.82 -1.01
CA ASN A 6 1.21 -7.64 -1.97
C ASN A 6 0.80 -6.71 -3.11
N GLY A 7 1.73 -5.86 -3.54
CA GLY A 7 1.59 -5.11 -4.78
C GLY A 7 0.75 -3.85 -4.67
N LEU A 8 0.44 -3.36 -3.47
CA LEU A 8 -0.20 -2.06 -3.30
C LEU A 8 0.74 -0.97 -3.83
N THR A 9 0.24 -0.05 -4.65
CA THR A 9 1.09 0.97 -5.28
C THR A 9 0.71 2.38 -4.87
N LEU A 10 1.72 3.24 -4.72
CA LEU A 10 1.59 4.69 -4.62
C LEU A 10 2.40 5.36 -5.73
N ALA A 11 1.88 6.42 -6.34
CA ALA A 11 2.65 7.25 -7.26
C ALA A 11 3.80 7.96 -6.54
N VAL A 12 4.86 8.31 -7.27
CA VAL A 12 5.92 9.15 -6.70
C VAL A 12 5.35 10.55 -6.47
N GLY A 13 5.29 10.96 -5.20
CA GLY A 13 4.65 12.20 -4.75
C GLY A 13 3.44 11.97 -3.85
N GLU A 14 2.83 10.78 -3.89
CA GLU A 14 1.85 10.36 -2.89
C GLU A 14 2.55 9.92 -1.60
N GLY A 15 2.04 10.38 -0.46
CA GLY A 15 2.58 10.03 0.85
C GLY A 15 2.07 8.69 1.39
N GLU A 16 2.84 8.09 2.29
CA GLU A 16 2.53 6.78 2.90
C GLU A 16 1.33 6.84 3.84
N GLU A 17 0.90 8.02 4.27
CA GLU A 17 -0.35 8.26 5.03
C GLU A 17 -1.61 7.80 4.28
N LEU A 18 -1.52 7.61 2.96
CA LEU A 18 -2.63 7.09 2.14
C LEU A 18 -2.73 5.55 2.18
N LEU A 19 -1.73 4.83 2.69
CA LEU A 19 -1.72 3.37 2.69
C LEU A 19 -2.90 2.77 3.47
N PRO A 20 -3.27 3.23 4.68
CA PRO A 20 -4.42 2.67 5.42
C PRO A 20 -5.72 2.81 4.64
N ALA A 21 -5.98 3.98 4.06
CA ALA A 21 -7.19 4.24 3.28
C ALA A 21 -7.25 3.34 2.02
N ARG A 22 -6.12 3.16 1.33
CA ARG A 22 -6.03 2.28 0.16
C ARG A 22 -6.21 0.80 0.53
N VAL A 23 -5.69 0.37 1.69
CA VAL A 23 -5.91 -0.98 2.19
C VAL A 23 -7.37 -1.19 2.57
N ALA A 24 -7.99 -0.26 3.31
CA ALA A 24 -9.40 -0.33 3.66
C ALA A 24 -10.29 -0.44 2.41
N SER A 25 -10.05 0.42 1.43
CA SER A 25 -10.75 0.38 0.13
C SER A 25 -10.55 -0.94 -0.61
N LEU A 26 -9.32 -1.48 -0.64
CA LEU A 26 -9.02 -2.78 -1.25
C LEU A 26 -9.76 -3.94 -0.56
N LEU A 27 -9.90 -3.88 0.77
CA LEU A 27 -10.56 -4.89 1.57
C LEU A 27 -12.09 -4.70 1.66
N GLY A 28 -12.65 -3.62 1.11
CA GLY A 28 -14.06 -3.27 1.25
C GLY A 28 -14.47 -2.91 2.69
N LEU A 29 -13.51 -2.42 3.48
CA LEU A 29 -13.69 -2.05 4.88
C LEU A 29 -13.69 -0.52 5.05
N SER A 30 -14.18 -0.05 6.19
CA SER A 30 -13.97 1.34 6.60
C SER A 30 -12.52 1.54 7.07
N ALA A 31 -12.03 2.79 7.04
CA ALA A 31 -10.66 3.09 7.44
C ALA A 31 -10.40 2.74 8.92
N GLU A 32 -11.42 2.87 9.76
CA GLU A 32 -11.38 2.59 11.20
C GLU A 32 -11.26 1.09 11.51
N ALA A 33 -11.63 0.23 10.55
CA ALA A 33 -11.47 -1.22 10.69
C ALA A 33 -10.01 -1.67 10.52
N VAL A 34 -9.14 -0.83 9.95
CA VAL A 34 -7.70 -1.10 9.81
C VAL A 34 -6.98 -0.63 11.06
N SER A 35 -6.94 -1.48 12.08
CA SER A 35 -6.39 -1.15 13.42
C SER A 35 -4.85 -1.11 13.47
N GLY A 36 -4.18 -1.65 12.45
CA GLY A 36 -2.72 -1.62 12.35
C GLY A 36 -2.26 -1.92 10.94
N LEU A 37 -1.20 -1.22 10.52
CA LEU A 37 -0.57 -1.42 9.23
C LEU A 37 0.95 -1.44 9.42
N ARG A 38 1.60 -2.47 8.90
CA ARG A 38 3.06 -2.56 8.89
C ARG A 38 3.58 -2.71 7.46
N VAL A 39 4.46 -1.79 7.05
CA VAL A 39 5.23 -1.96 5.81
C VAL A 39 6.30 -3.03 6.03
N ILE A 40 6.18 -4.15 5.32
CA ILE A 40 7.19 -5.22 5.34
C ILE A 40 8.29 -4.92 4.33
N ARG A 41 7.89 -4.46 3.13
CA ARG A 41 8.81 -4.11 2.06
C ARG A 41 8.24 -2.94 1.25
N ARG A 42 9.13 -2.02 0.91
CA ARG A 42 8.91 -0.96 -0.07
C ARG A 42 9.88 -1.16 -1.22
N SER A 43 9.42 -0.95 -2.44
CA SER A 43 10.24 -1.04 -3.65
C SER A 43 9.80 0.03 -4.64
N VAL A 44 10.68 0.42 -5.55
CA VAL A 44 10.37 1.37 -6.61
C VAL A 44 10.30 0.63 -7.92
N ASP A 45 9.19 0.79 -8.63
CA ASP A 45 9.10 0.45 -10.04
C ASP A 45 9.34 1.71 -10.87
N ALA A 46 10.51 1.78 -11.51
CA ALA A 46 10.93 2.89 -12.36
C ALA A 46 11.15 2.42 -13.82
N ARG A 47 10.41 1.41 -14.27
CA ARG A 47 10.53 0.91 -15.65
C ARG A 47 10.09 1.98 -16.65
N ARG A 48 10.85 2.16 -17.73
CA ARG A 48 10.66 3.22 -18.74
C ARG A 48 9.28 3.27 -19.40
N SER A 49 8.54 2.15 -19.42
CA SER A 49 7.20 2.06 -20.02
C SER A 49 6.06 2.64 -19.16
N ARG A 50 6.32 3.06 -17.91
CA ARG A 50 5.31 3.60 -17.01
C ARG A 50 5.87 4.67 -16.07
N PRO A 51 5.04 5.58 -15.54
CA PRO A 51 5.46 6.51 -14.50
C PRO A 51 5.99 5.74 -13.27
N PRO A 52 7.06 6.26 -12.63
CA PRO A 52 7.59 5.68 -11.41
C PRO A 52 6.53 5.57 -10.32
N ARG A 53 6.56 4.46 -9.59
CA ARG A 53 5.66 4.21 -8.45
C ARG A 53 6.35 3.40 -7.37
N PHE A 54 5.96 3.62 -6.12
CA PHE A 54 6.28 2.73 -5.04
C PHE A 54 5.36 1.51 -5.08
N VAL A 55 5.91 0.34 -4.78
CA VAL A 55 5.21 -0.94 -4.65
C VAL A 55 5.47 -1.47 -3.25
N TYR A 56 4.41 -1.80 -2.52
CA TYR A 56 4.46 -2.19 -1.12
C TYR A 56 4.03 -3.64 -0.92
N LEU A 57 4.65 -4.27 0.08
CA LEU A 57 4.14 -5.43 0.77
C LEU A 57 3.82 -5.02 2.22
N LEU A 58 2.57 -5.25 2.62
CA LEU A 58 2.01 -4.79 3.88
C LEU A 58 1.49 -5.97 4.70
N ALA A 59 1.56 -5.85 6.03
CA ALA A 59 0.82 -6.67 6.98
C ALA A 59 -0.27 -5.83 7.63
N VAL A 60 -1.48 -6.36 7.66
CA VAL A 60 -2.66 -5.84 8.37
C VAL A 60 -3.23 -6.92 9.27
#